data_AF-A0A820JZJ2-F1
#
_entry.id   AF-A0A820JZJ2-F1
#
_cell.length_a   1.000
_cell.length_b   1.000
_cell.length_c   1.000
_cell.angle_alpha   90.00
_cell.angle_beta   90.00
_cell.angle_gamma   90.00
#
_symmetry.space_group_name_H-M   'P 1'
#
loop_
_entity.id
_entity.type
_entity.pdbx_description
1 polymer ?
#
loop_
_entity_poly.entity_id
_entity_poly.type
_entity_poly.pdbx_seq_one_letter_code
_entity_poly.pdbx_strand_id
1 'polypeptide(L)'
;MDDQFFLRRADVSNINALSQLYQKVYRETYVEDFSIPYPENELDAYFRSSASLQSFAKKIIDPKRAIWVIEDKRNGDLVAFASACPCNEILYPDVCLNKDGEINQLYIQRNQ
;
A
#
# COMPACT_ATOMS: atom_id res chain seq x y z
N MET A 1 7.68 -10.99 25.97
CA MET A 1 7.63 -9.64 25.37
C MET A 1 6.36 -9.62 24.55
N ASP A 2 5.48 -8.67 24.83
CA ASP A 2 4.33 -8.47 23.94
C ASP A 2 4.87 -7.66 22.75
N ASP A 3 4.95 -8.27 21.58
CA ASP A 3 5.47 -7.58 20.39
C ASP A 3 4.56 -6.39 20.10
N GLN A 4 5.14 -5.19 20.13
CA GLN A 4 4.42 -3.92 19.95
C GLN A 4 3.68 -3.87 18.60
N PHE A 5 4.23 -4.52 17.59
CA PHE A 5 3.69 -4.50 16.24
C PHE A 5 3.05 -5.84 15.90
N PHE A 6 1.88 -5.79 15.25
CA PHE A 6 1.13 -6.98 14.86
C PHE A 6 0.94 -7.03 13.34
N LEU A 7 1.50 -8.05 12.69
CA LEU A 7 1.34 -8.31 11.27
C LEU A 7 0.12 -9.20 11.01
N ARG A 8 -0.77 -8.77 10.12
CA ARG A 8 -1.94 -9.57 9.72
C ARG A 8 -2.37 -9.27 8.28
N ARG A 9 -3.28 -10.11 7.75
CA ARG A 9 -4.02 -9.80 6.52
C ARG A 9 -4.89 -8.57 6.74
N ALA A 10 -4.93 -7.71 5.74
CA ALA A 10 -5.93 -6.65 5.69
C ALA A 10 -7.31 -7.24 5.38
N ASP A 11 -8.33 -6.67 5.99
CA ASP A 11 -9.74 -6.92 5.69
C ASP A 11 -10.47 -5.60 5.39
N VAL A 12 -11.76 -5.68 5.10
CA VAL A 12 -12.59 -4.54 4.70
C VAL A 12 -12.63 -3.41 5.74
N SER A 13 -12.42 -3.72 7.03
CA SER A 13 -12.34 -2.70 8.09
C SER A 13 -11.12 -1.77 7.93
N ASN A 14 -10.09 -2.22 7.21
CA ASN A 14 -8.84 -1.48 7.06
C ASN A 14 -8.84 -0.51 5.88
N ILE A 15 -9.88 -0.51 5.03
CA ILE A 15 -9.92 0.30 3.78
C ILE A 15 -9.59 1.78 4.06
N ASN A 16 -10.17 2.37 5.10
CA ASN A 16 -9.96 3.77 5.43
C ASN A 16 -8.52 4.03 5.92
N ALA A 17 -8.08 3.26 6.92
CA ALA A 17 -6.74 3.39 7.50
C ALA A 17 -5.63 3.13 6.46
N LEU A 18 -5.81 2.15 5.57
CA LEU A 18 -4.89 1.87 4.47
C LEU A 18 -4.81 3.00 3.45
N SER A 19 -5.95 3.59 3.09
CA SER A 19 -5.99 4.74 2.18
C SER A 19 -5.22 5.93 2.75
N GLN A 20 -5.44 6.23 4.04
CA GLN A 20 -4.75 7.31 4.74
C GLN A 20 -3.25 7.04 4.87
N LEU A 21 -2.88 5.83 5.31
CA LEU A 21 -1.48 5.41 5.41
C LEU A 21 -0.77 5.51 4.06
N TYR A 22 -1.38 5.01 2.99
CA TYR A 22 -0.79 5.06 1.65
C TYR A 22 -0.55 6.49 1.19
N GLN A 23 -1.53 7.39 1.36
CA GLN A 23 -1.34 8.80 0.99
C GLN A 23 -0.22 9.48 1.79
N LYS A 24 -0.08 9.13 3.07
CA LYS A 24 0.98 9.64 3.93
C LYS A 24 2.35 9.16 3.47
N VAL A 25 2.56 7.84 3.40
CA VAL A 25 3.86 7.26 3.02
C VAL A 25 4.24 7.60 1.57
N TYR A 26 3.28 7.79 0.68
CA TYR A 26 3.53 8.25 -0.69
C TYR A 26 4.08 9.68 -0.70
N ARG A 27 3.51 10.59 0.10
CA ARG A 27 4.02 11.97 0.24
C ARG A 27 5.42 11.98 0.86
N GLU A 28 5.60 11.27 1.98
CA GLU A 28 6.90 11.11 2.63
C GLU A 28 7.95 10.62 1.61
N THR A 29 7.69 9.51 0.93
CA THR A 29 8.67 8.88 0.04
C THR A 29 8.93 9.70 -1.22
N TYR A 30 7.87 10.04 -1.96
CA TYR A 30 8.03 10.56 -3.32
C TYR A 30 8.12 12.08 -3.39
N VAL A 31 7.38 12.78 -2.54
CA VAL A 31 7.33 14.25 -2.58
C VAL A 31 8.44 14.83 -1.73
N GLU A 32 8.68 14.28 -0.54
CA GLU A 32 9.70 14.81 0.37
C GLU A 32 11.07 14.19 0.09
N ASP A 33 11.23 12.87 0.24
CA ASP A 33 12.57 12.25 0.16
C ASP A 33 13.13 12.24 -1.26
N PHE A 34 12.32 11.88 -2.25
CA PHE A 34 12.75 11.87 -3.64
C PHE A 34 12.56 13.22 -4.33
N SER A 35 11.89 14.18 -3.69
CA SER A 35 11.68 15.53 -4.24
C SER A 35 11.09 15.51 -5.66
N ILE A 36 10.18 14.57 -5.96
CA ILE A 36 9.56 14.46 -7.28
C ILE A 36 8.63 15.66 -7.48
N PRO A 37 8.84 16.48 -8.53
CA PRO A 37 8.08 17.70 -8.75
C PRO A 37 6.73 17.39 -9.43
N TYR A 38 5.80 16.78 -8.68
CA TYR A 38 4.44 16.60 -9.19
C TYR A 38 3.77 17.96 -9.40
N PRO A 39 3.04 18.13 -10.52
CA PRO A 39 2.17 19.29 -10.70
C PRO A 39 1.11 19.36 -9.58
N GLU A 40 0.76 20.59 -9.18
CA GLU A 40 -0.07 20.91 -8.01
C GLU A 40 -1.44 20.20 -7.99
N ASN A 41 -1.94 19.75 -9.15
CA ASN A 41 -3.23 19.06 -9.30
C ASN A 41 -3.14 17.56 -9.59
N GLU A 42 -1.96 17.05 -9.95
CA GLU A 42 -1.80 15.65 -10.36
C GLU A 42 -1.77 14.71 -9.16
N LEU A 43 -1.18 15.15 -8.05
CA LEU A 43 -1.08 14.32 -6.84
C LEU A 43 -2.45 14.04 -6.23
N ASP A 44 -3.31 15.06 -6.15
CA ASP A 44 -4.68 14.89 -5.64
C ASP A 44 -5.57 14.10 -6.61
N ALA A 45 -5.38 14.27 -7.92
CA ALA A 45 -6.06 13.43 -8.92
C ALA A 45 -5.61 11.95 -8.82
N TYR A 46 -4.31 11.72 -8.59
CA TYR A 46 -3.76 10.40 -8.34
C TYR A 46 -4.33 9.78 -7.05
N PHE A 47 -4.43 10.54 -5.96
CA PHE A 47 -5.02 10.03 -4.72
C PHE A 47 -6.52 9.75 -4.82
N ARG A 48 -7.27 10.61 -5.52
CA ARG A 48 -8.71 10.37 -5.78
C ARG A 48 -8.96 9.14 -6.66
N SER A 49 -7.99 8.71 -7.46
CA SER A 49 -8.09 7.50 -8.27
C SER A 49 -7.49 6.28 -7.54
N SER A 50 -6.17 6.26 -7.44
CA SER A 50 -5.36 5.09 -7.05
C SER A 50 -5.31 4.84 -5.55
N ALA A 51 -5.44 5.90 -4.73
CA ALA A 51 -5.46 5.82 -3.27
C ALA A 51 -6.87 5.87 -2.67
N SER A 52 -7.92 5.84 -3.49
CA SER A 52 -9.30 5.97 -3.03
C SER A 52 -9.76 4.76 -2.19
N LEU A 53 -10.80 4.98 -1.36
CA LEU A 53 -11.46 3.90 -0.63
C LEU A 53 -11.96 2.80 -1.58
N GLN A 54 -12.50 3.18 -2.73
CA GLN A 54 -12.98 2.23 -3.74
C GLN A 54 -11.83 1.41 -4.35
N SER A 55 -10.67 2.03 -4.59
CA SER A 55 -9.46 1.34 -5.05
C SER A 55 -9.01 0.28 -4.04
N PHE A 56 -8.90 0.65 -2.75
CA PHE A 56 -8.52 -0.30 -1.71
C PHE A 56 -9.58 -1.39 -1.48
N ALA A 57 -10.87 -1.06 -1.56
CA ALA A 57 -11.95 -2.05 -1.48
C ALA A 57 -11.77 -3.13 -2.56
N LYS A 58 -11.57 -2.71 -3.83
CA LYS A 58 -11.33 -3.64 -4.95
C LYS A 58 -10.08 -4.51 -4.72
N LYS A 59 -8.99 -3.90 -4.24
CA LYS A 59 -7.74 -4.61 -3.95
C LYS A 59 -7.87 -5.63 -2.82
N ILE A 60 -8.64 -5.33 -1.77
CA ILE A 60 -8.80 -6.21 -0.59
C ILE A 60 -9.67 -7.42 -0.91
N ILE A 61 -10.73 -7.24 -1.72
CA ILE A 61 -11.64 -8.35 -2.07
C ILE A 61 -11.12 -9.21 -3.23
N ASP A 62 -10.07 -8.77 -3.94
CA ASP A 62 -9.49 -9.53 -5.04
C ASP A 62 -8.81 -10.79 -4.50
N PRO A 63 -9.31 -12.00 -4.84
CA PRO A 63 -8.76 -13.25 -4.33
C PRO A 63 -7.34 -13.54 -4.84
N LYS A 64 -6.89 -12.88 -5.91
CA LYS A 64 -5.52 -12.99 -6.43
C LYS A 64 -4.57 -12.01 -5.76
N ARG A 65 -5.08 -11.07 -4.97
CA ARG A 65 -4.27 -10.07 -4.30
C ARG A 65 -4.13 -10.37 -2.83
N ALA A 66 -2.94 -10.07 -2.36
CA ALA A 66 -2.57 -10.10 -0.99
C ALA A 66 -2.25 -8.71 -0.48
N ILE A 67 -2.81 -8.34 0.67
CA ILE A 67 -2.43 -7.14 1.42
C ILE A 67 -2.23 -7.54 2.87
N TRP A 68 -1.05 -7.20 3.39
CA TRP A 68 -0.74 -7.35 4.81
C TRP A 68 -0.51 -5.96 5.40
N VAL A 69 -0.89 -5.81 6.66
CA VAL A 69 -0.75 -4.58 7.43
C VAL A 69 -0.01 -4.86 8.73
N ILE A 70 0.75 -3.87 9.19
CA ILE A 70 1.32 -3.85 10.53
C ILE A 70 0.56 -2.80 11.34
N GLU A 71 0.02 -3.23 12.47
CA GLU A 71 -0.68 -2.39 13.45
C GLU A 71 0.24 -2.16 14.67
N ASP A 72 0.38 -0.91 15.13
CA ASP A 72 1.02 -0.62 16.42
C ASP A 72 -0.01 -0.82 17.54
N LYS A 73 0.19 -1.83 18.38
CA LYS A 73 -0.73 -2.19 19.47
C LYS A 73 -0.92 -1.08 20.51
N ARG A 74 -0.04 -0.06 20.55
CA ARG A 74 -0.13 1.03 21.53
C ARG A 74 -1.25 2.02 21.21
N ASN A 75 -1.52 2.26 19.93
CA ASN A 75 -2.51 3.23 19.45
C ASN A 75 -3.56 2.61 18.49
N GLY A 76 -3.33 1.39 17.99
CA GLY A 76 -4.19 0.74 17.00
C GLY A 76 -3.99 1.25 15.57
N ASP A 77 -2.97 2.07 15.32
CA ASP A 77 -2.73 2.67 14.02
C ASP A 77 -2.01 1.69 13.08
N LEU A 78 -2.39 1.71 11.80
CA LEU A 78 -1.61 1.02 10.77
C LEU A 78 -0.35 1.83 10.45
N VAL A 79 0.81 1.22 10.60
CA VAL A 79 2.13 1.87 10.42
C VAL A 79 2.90 1.37 9.21
N ALA A 80 2.51 0.21 8.65
CA ALA A 80 3.11 -0.32 7.44
C ALA A 80 2.12 -1.22 6.68
N PHE A 81 2.36 -1.40 5.39
CA PHE A 81 1.65 -2.40 4.60
C PHE A 81 2.51 -2.94 3.46
N ALA A 82 2.17 -4.14 3.01
CA ALA A 82 2.73 -4.77 1.82
C ALA A 82 1.60 -5.30 0.94
N SER A 83 1.75 -5.21 -0.38
CA SER A 83 0.85 -5.86 -1.33
C SER A 83 1.61 -6.75 -2.30
N ALA A 84 1.04 -7.92 -2.56
CA ALA A 84 1.51 -8.86 -3.57
C ALA A 84 0.35 -9.34 -4.46
N CYS A 85 0.64 -9.62 -5.73
CA CYS A 85 -0.31 -10.16 -6.69
C CYS A 85 0.44 -10.87 -7.84
N PRO A 86 -0.24 -11.58 -8.74
CA PRO A 86 0.39 -12.05 -9.97
C PRO A 86 0.95 -10.88 -10.79
N CYS A 87 2.07 -11.11 -11.46
CA CYS A 87 2.62 -10.21 -12.47
C CYS A 87 1.64 -10.12 -13.65
N ASN A 88 1.11 -8.92 -13.94
CA ASN A 88 0.13 -8.70 -15.01
C ASN A 88 0.66 -7.80 -16.14
N GLU A 89 1.64 -6.93 -15.85
CA GLU A 89 2.10 -5.90 -16.79
C GLU A 89 3.63 -5.88 -16.94
N ILE A 90 4.35 -6.71 -16.18
CA ILE A 90 5.81 -6.76 -16.21
C ILE A 90 6.29 -7.55 -17.43
N LEU A 91 6.84 -6.84 -18.43
CA LEU A 91 7.38 -7.42 -19.67
C LEU A 91 8.88 -7.75 -19.55
N TYR A 92 9.25 -8.55 -18.55
CA TYR A 92 10.59 -9.16 -18.52
C TYR A 92 10.54 -10.54 -19.19
N PRO A 93 11.53 -10.92 -20.03
CA PRO A 93 11.51 -12.19 -20.77
C PRO A 93 11.35 -13.43 -19.89
N ASP A 94 11.87 -13.37 -18.66
CA ASP A 94 11.88 -14.49 -17.73
C ASP A 94 10.63 -14.56 -16.83
N VAL A 95 9.74 -13.56 -16.91
CA VAL A 95 8.52 -13.50 -16.09
C VAL A 95 7.39 -14.22 -16.81
N CYS A 96 6.84 -15.25 -16.17
CA CYS A 96 5.62 -15.89 -16.62
C CYS A 96 4.40 -15.15 -16.07
N LEU A 97 3.81 -14.28 -16.90
CA LEU A 97 2.60 -13.54 -16.54
C LEU A 97 1.49 -14.45 -16.02
N ASN A 98 0.77 -13.97 -15.00
CA ASN A 98 -0.27 -14.70 -14.28
C ASN A 98 0.20 -15.96 -13.51
N LYS A 99 1.48 -16.34 -13.56
CA LYS A 99 2.05 -17.43 -12.75
C LYS A 99 3.02 -16.93 -11.69
N ASP A 100 3.91 -16.02 -12.08
CA ASP A 100 4.84 -15.40 -11.16
C ASP A 100 4.14 -14.30 -10.36
N GLY A 101 4.59 -14.10 -9.12
CA GLY A 101 4.09 -13.07 -8.22
C GLY A 101 5.03 -11.88 -8.13
N GLU A 102 4.46 -10.71 -7.88
CA GLU A 102 5.17 -9.47 -7.54
C GLU A 102 4.80 -9.02 -6.13
N ILE A 103 5.76 -8.43 -5.42
CA ILE A 103 5.48 -7.50 -4.32
C ILE A 103 5.48 -6.12 -4.95
N ASN A 104 4.30 -5.59 -5.24
CA ASN A 104 4.17 -4.33 -5.98
C ASN A 104 4.16 -3.11 -5.06
N GLN A 105 4.00 -3.31 -3.75
CA GLN A 105 4.04 -2.26 -2.74
C GLN A 105 4.62 -2.80 -1.43
N LEU A 106 5.57 -2.07 -0.85
CA LEU A 106 6.06 -2.26 0.51
C LEU A 106 6.37 -0.88 1.08
N TYR A 107 5.55 -0.43 2.02
CA TYR A 107 5.69 0.89 2.62
C TYR A 107 5.66 0.80 4.13
N ILE A 108 6.53 1.57 4.77
CA ILE A 108 6.63 1.73 6.21
C ILE A 108 6.59 3.23 6.47
N GLN A 109 5.73 3.66 7.37
CA GLN A 109 5.69 5.06 7.79
C GLN A 109 7.00 5.43 8.49
N ARG A 110 7.47 6.67 8.32
CA ARG A 110 8.59 7.16 9.14
C ARG A 110 8.23 7.12 10.63
N ASN A 111 9.24 6.83 11.45
CA ASN A 111 9.17 7.12 12.88
C ASN A 111 9.00 8.64 13.05
N GLN A 112 8.07 9.02 13.91
CA GLN A 112 8.01 10.39 14.42
C GLN A 112 8.98 10.57 15.58
#